data_AF-A0A094INM9-F1
#
_entry.id   AF-A0A094INM9-F1
#
_cell.length_a   1.000
_cell.length_b   1.000
_cell.length_c   1.000
_cell.angle_alpha   90.00
_cell.angle_beta   90.00
_cell.angle_gamma   90.00
#
_symmetry.space_group_name_H-M   'P 1'
#
loop_
_entity.id
_entity.type
_entity.pdbx_description
1 polymer ?
#
loop_
_entity_poly.entity_id
_entity_poly.type
_entity_poly.pdbx_seq_one_letter_code
_entity_poly.pdbx_strand_id
1 'polypeptide(L)'
;MIEHIFIKNYKAFNRNNIPLNKNTLFIGTNASGKTTILEALDLFFNDVFHYEYVNDTDKDVIIEIHLNDERYRKVFKSPDYHLSYEDCIGKMFEINHIKYLYVPSIIYAPKLLNDILSINLAAKTSNIEQTKIFKVFDYLDGKVGNDHYGLFKIETRYEIDVNSDIDLSKQEFTTIISNITYPTLILGIDSFENNFSLDGLKRITEYTYQTIITSKEKDVVSRYDYSVQALYKDDITKELETITSVFNAKHEKKLLLVEGKYDVAWFEKALIELGEFNNYRVIPCGGVGNIQYVKEQLEKEGFDTVVITDGDTTEYNPLRRDVIELYADVDYINRRFNTNFNLIPTNKRTFFKKFKVKDDVVKKVLSTWAKKNLDENSDFVLEVKSILNLKEAYHE
;
A
#
# COMPACT_ATOMS: atom_id res chain seq x y z
N MET A 1 5.51 7.09 4.46
CA MET A 1 4.43 6.08 4.50
C MET A 1 4.84 4.95 3.59
N ILE A 2 4.34 3.73 3.84
CA ILE A 2 4.70 2.58 3.00
C ILE A 2 4.13 2.80 1.61
N GLU A 3 5.00 2.78 0.62
CA GLU A 3 4.64 2.97 -0.79
C GLU A 3 4.32 1.62 -1.45
N HIS A 4 5.03 0.56 -1.03
CA HIS A 4 4.83 -0.80 -1.52
C HIS A 4 5.18 -1.81 -0.46
N ILE A 5 4.50 -2.96 -0.52
CA ILE A 5 4.86 -4.16 0.21
C ILE A 5 5.12 -5.31 -0.76
N PHE A 6 6.22 -6.03 -0.53
CA PHE A 6 6.56 -7.28 -1.19
C PHE A 6 6.48 -8.41 -0.18
N ILE A 7 5.76 -9.47 -0.54
CA ILE A 7 5.50 -10.63 0.29
C ILE A 7 5.91 -11.87 -0.49
N LYS A 8 6.71 -12.74 0.12
CA LYS A 8 7.12 -14.02 -0.45
C LYS A 8 6.93 -15.14 0.58
N ASN A 9 6.37 -16.25 0.10
CA ASN A 9 6.18 -17.49 0.84
C ASN A 9 5.29 -17.34 2.09
N TYR A 10 4.27 -16.49 2.03
CA TYR A 10 3.42 -16.18 3.20
C TYR A 10 1.94 -16.11 2.82
N LYS A 11 1.15 -16.99 3.42
CA LYS A 11 -0.30 -17.16 3.33
C LYS A 11 -0.79 -17.12 1.89
N ALA A 12 -1.56 -16.11 1.49
CA ALA A 12 -2.12 -16.07 0.14
C ALA A 12 -1.06 -15.86 -0.97
N PHE A 13 0.19 -15.50 -0.62
CA PHE A 13 1.17 -15.03 -1.59
C PHE A 13 2.45 -15.87 -1.62
N ASN A 14 2.66 -16.55 -2.75
CA ASN A 14 3.96 -17.15 -3.07
C ASN A 14 5.00 -16.07 -3.35
N ARG A 15 4.63 -15.03 -4.12
CA ARG A 15 5.45 -13.87 -4.41
C ARG A 15 4.59 -12.74 -5.00
N ASN A 16 4.24 -11.74 -4.19
CA ASN A 16 3.46 -10.59 -4.64
C ASN A 16 4.12 -9.25 -4.26
N ASN A 17 3.83 -8.24 -5.05
CA ASN A 17 4.26 -6.85 -4.85
C ASN A 17 3.02 -5.96 -5.03
N ILE A 18 2.70 -5.21 -3.98
CA ILE A 18 1.40 -4.56 -3.82
C ILE A 18 1.65 -3.08 -3.49
N PRO A 19 1.17 -2.15 -4.35
CA PRO A 19 1.29 -0.73 -4.10
C PRO A 19 0.34 -0.30 -2.98
N LEU A 20 0.78 0.65 -2.16
CA LEU A 20 0.00 1.24 -1.09
C LEU A 20 -0.10 2.75 -1.27
N ASN A 21 -1.23 3.30 -0.84
CA ASN A 21 -1.52 4.73 -0.75
C ASN A 21 -1.59 5.15 0.72
N LYS A 22 -1.68 6.46 0.98
CA LYS A 22 -1.89 6.99 2.35
C LYS A 22 -3.10 6.31 3.01
N ASN A 23 -4.20 6.21 2.27
CA ASN A 23 -5.42 5.56 2.71
C ASN A 23 -5.81 4.56 1.62
N THR A 24 -5.68 3.27 1.93
CA THR A 24 -5.95 2.17 1.00
C THR A 24 -7.05 1.27 1.56
N LEU A 25 -8.11 1.06 0.78
CA LEU A 25 -9.13 0.06 1.05
C LEU A 25 -8.96 -1.12 0.08
N PHE A 26 -8.68 -2.30 0.61
CA PHE A 26 -8.64 -3.53 -0.16
C PHE A 26 -9.99 -4.22 -0.19
N ILE A 27 -10.41 -4.61 -1.40
CA ILE A 27 -11.63 -5.38 -1.65
C ILE A 27 -11.30 -6.67 -2.42
N GLY A 28 -12.21 -7.65 -2.39
CA GLY A 28 -12.03 -8.95 -3.06
C GLY A 28 -12.54 -10.13 -2.25
N THR A 29 -12.40 -11.33 -2.79
CA THR A 29 -12.89 -12.58 -2.17
C THR A 29 -12.17 -12.92 -0.86
N ASN A 30 -12.70 -13.85 -0.05
CA ASN A 30 -12.03 -14.30 1.19
C ASN A 30 -10.58 -14.77 0.95
N ALA A 31 -10.32 -15.37 -0.22
CA ALA A 31 -9.03 -15.96 -0.57
C ALA A 31 -8.10 -15.00 -1.33
N SER A 32 -8.48 -13.73 -1.54
CA SER A 32 -7.71 -12.77 -2.35
C SER A 32 -6.45 -12.23 -1.67
N GLY A 33 -6.22 -12.57 -0.40
CA GLY A 33 -5.01 -12.19 0.32
C GLY A 33 -5.05 -10.83 1.00
N LYS A 34 -6.23 -10.21 1.15
CA LYS A 34 -6.41 -8.95 1.90
C LYS A 34 -5.82 -9.01 3.30
N THR A 35 -6.26 -9.98 4.10
CA THR A 35 -5.76 -10.20 5.47
C THR A 35 -4.26 -10.56 5.47
N THR A 36 -3.77 -11.25 4.44
CA THR A 36 -2.33 -11.54 4.29
C THR A 36 -1.47 -10.28 4.24
N ILE A 37 -1.95 -9.19 3.63
CA ILE A 37 -1.22 -7.91 3.62
C ILE A 37 -1.09 -7.37 5.05
N LEU A 38 -2.18 -7.38 5.81
CA LEU A 38 -2.23 -6.85 7.16
C LEU A 38 -1.35 -7.67 8.13
N GLU A 39 -1.39 -8.99 8.04
CA GLU A 39 -0.58 -9.89 8.86
C GLU A 39 0.89 -9.88 8.45
N ALA A 40 1.20 -9.70 7.16
CA ALA A 40 2.58 -9.51 6.71
C ALA A 40 3.20 -8.24 7.30
N LEU A 41 2.41 -7.16 7.42
CA LEU A 41 2.84 -5.95 8.12
C LEU A 41 2.96 -6.17 9.62
N ASP A 42 2.08 -6.97 10.23
CA ASP A 42 2.16 -7.32 11.65
C ASP A 42 3.45 -8.12 11.93
N LEU A 43 3.77 -9.09 11.09
CA LEU A 43 5.04 -9.78 11.10
C LEU A 43 6.22 -8.82 10.92
N PHE A 44 6.14 -7.89 9.97
CA PHE A 44 7.25 -6.97 9.70
C PHE A 44 7.51 -6.00 10.86
N PHE A 45 6.49 -5.37 11.43
CA PHE A 45 6.64 -4.35 12.45
C PHE A 45 6.67 -4.90 13.87
N ASN A 46 5.85 -5.92 14.16
CA ASN A 46 5.61 -6.43 15.51
C ASN A 46 6.19 -7.84 15.74
N ASP A 47 6.84 -8.43 14.73
CA ASP A 47 7.48 -9.76 14.79
C ASP A 47 6.49 -10.90 15.16
N VAL A 48 5.20 -10.71 14.84
CA VAL A 48 4.14 -11.70 15.05
C VAL A 48 4.21 -12.75 13.93
N PHE A 49 4.90 -13.86 14.20
CA PHE A 49 5.08 -14.96 13.25
C PHE A 49 4.11 -16.12 13.50
N HIS A 50 3.53 -16.63 12.42
CA HIS A 50 2.60 -17.76 12.40
C HIS A 50 3.13 -18.81 11.44
N TYR A 51 3.55 -19.97 11.96
CA TYR A 51 4.16 -21.04 11.15
C TYR A 51 3.16 -21.62 10.14
N GLU A 52 1.89 -21.69 10.52
CA GLU A 52 0.78 -22.14 9.67
C GLU A 52 0.53 -21.25 8.45
N TYR A 53 1.13 -20.05 8.40
CA TYR A 53 1.04 -19.14 7.26
C TYR A 53 2.19 -19.35 6.26
N VAL A 54 3.12 -20.27 6.48
CA VAL A 54 4.18 -20.55 5.51
C VAL A 54 3.66 -21.46 4.40
N ASN A 55 3.84 -21.07 3.13
CA ASN A 55 3.35 -21.86 1.99
C ASN A 55 4.24 -23.06 1.67
N ASP A 56 5.55 -22.89 1.78
CA ASP A 56 6.56 -23.90 1.51
C ASP A 56 7.58 -23.87 2.64
N THR A 57 7.58 -24.91 3.47
CA THR A 57 8.39 -24.97 4.70
C THR A 57 9.89 -25.06 4.45
N ASP A 58 10.31 -25.33 3.21
CA ASP A 58 11.72 -25.41 2.81
C ASP A 58 12.25 -24.06 2.29
N LYS A 59 11.43 -23.01 2.31
CA LYS A 59 11.76 -21.69 1.77
C LYS A 59 11.63 -20.60 2.82
N ASP A 60 12.52 -19.62 2.72
CA ASP A 60 12.46 -18.42 3.57
C ASP A 60 11.20 -17.60 3.33
N VAL A 61 10.65 -17.05 4.41
CA VAL A 61 9.62 -16.00 4.37
C VAL A 61 10.32 -14.65 4.22
N ILE A 62 9.90 -13.86 3.23
CA ILE A 62 10.47 -12.53 2.98
C ILE A 62 9.35 -11.51 2.96
N ILE A 63 9.41 -10.57 3.90
CA ILE A 63 8.57 -9.37 3.91
C ILE A 63 9.47 -8.16 3.66
N GLU A 64 9.14 -7.36 2.66
CA GLU A 64 9.88 -6.15 2.31
C GLU A 64 8.92 -4.98 2.10
N ILE A 65 9.24 -3.84 2.69
CA ILE A 65 8.51 -2.59 2.50
C ILE A 65 9.39 -1.54 1.83
N HIS A 66 8.76 -0.63 1.11
CA HIS A 66 9.40 0.51 0.48
C HIS A 66 8.89 1.78 1.17
N LEU A 67 9.82 2.58 1.68
CA LEU A 67 9.56 3.80 2.44
C LEU A 67 10.50 4.89 1.93
N ASN A 68 9.95 5.98 1.39
CA ASN A 68 10.74 7.11 0.88
C ASN A 68 11.84 6.67 -0.11
N ASP A 69 11.49 5.82 -1.08
CA ASP A 69 12.41 5.24 -2.06
C ASP A 69 13.50 4.28 -1.51
N GLU A 70 13.56 4.09 -0.19
CA GLU A 70 14.43 3.13 0.49
C GLU A 70 13.72 1.79 0.74
N ARG A 71 14.53 0.71 0.78
CA ARG A 71 14.04 -0.66 0.91
C ARG A 71 14.39 -1.22 2.29
N TYR A 72 13.37 -1.71 2.99
CA TYR A 72 13.51 -2.40 4.27
C TYR A 72 12.98 -3.81 4.14
N ARG A 73 13.82 -4.82 4.38
CA ARG A 73 13.49 -6.24 4.22
C ARG A 73 13.80 -7.01 5.50
N LYS A 74 12.84 -7.81 5.95
CA LYS A 74 13.05 -8.87 6.93
C LYS A 74 13.01 -10.25 6.25
N VAL A 75 13.94 -11.12 6.63
CA VAL A 75 14.04 -12.49 6.12
C VAL A 75 13.96 -13.45 7.31
N PHE A 76 12.99 -14.35 7.28
CA PHE A 76 12.81 -15.39 8.30
C PHE A 76 13.22 -16.72 7.68
N LYS A 77 14.30 -17.32 8.21
CA LYS A 77 15.01 -18.45 7.62
C LYS A 77 14.35 -19.78 7.95
N SER A 78 14.07 -20.58 6.93
CA SER A 78 13.68 -21.99 7.15
C SER A 78 14.81 -22.79 7.84
N PRO A 79 14.50 -23.81 8.65
CA PRO A 79 13.17 -24.32 8.98
C PRO A 79 12.52 -23.66 10.21
N ASP A 80 13.29 -22.99 11.05
CA ASP A 80 12.83 -22.49 12.36
C ASP A 80 12.23 -21.07 12.29
N TYR A 81 12.36 -20.41 11.15
CA TYR A 81 11.85 -19.06 10.86
C TYR A 81 12.32 -17.98 11.83
N HIS A 82 13.53 -18.14 12.36
CA HIS A 82 14.21 -17.05 13.05
C HIS A 82 14.58 -15.93 12.06
N LEU A 83 14.52 -14.69 12.56
CA LEU A 83 14.92 -13.51 11.79
C LEU A 83 16.42 -13.56 11.50
N SER A 84 16.79 -13.56 10.22
CA SER A 84 18.18 -13.46 9.78
C SER A 84 18.58 -11.99 9.68
N TYR A 85 19.33 -11.50 10.67
CA TYR A 85 19.84 -10.12 10.67
C TYR A 85 20.77 -9.84 9.48
N GLU A 86 21.54 -10.86 9.04
CA GLU A 86 22.48 -10.74 7.91
C GLU A 86 21.76 -10.58 6.56
N ASP A 87 20.62 -11.25 6.37
CA ASP A 87 19.85 -11.18 5.13
C ASP A 87 18.83 -10.02 5.11
N CYS A 88 18.69 -9.30 6.23
CA CYS A 88 17.88 -8.11 6.30
C CYS A 88 18.51 -6.98 5.47
N ILE A 89 17.66 -6.15 4.85
CA ILE A 89 18.08 -4.98 4.07
C ILE A 89 17.49 -3.73 4.72
N GLY A 90 18.26 -2.65 4.73
CA GLY A 90 17.85 -1.38 5.31
C GLY A 90 18.13 -1.30 6.81
N LYS A 91 18.36 -0.09 7.31
CA LYS A 91 18.62 0.14 8.73
C LYS A 91 17.30 0.19 9.48
N MET A 92 16.83 -0.95 9.99
CA MET A 92 15.51 -1.08 10.64
C MET A 92 15.29 -0.07 11.77
N PHE A 93 16.35 0.35 12.47
CA PHE A 93 16.23 1.35 13.52
C PHE A 93 15.81 2.74 13.00
N GLU A 94 16.13 3.11 11.75
CA GLU A 94 15.68 4.38 11.16
C GLU A 94 14.15 4.47 11.08
N ILE A 95 13.48 3.32 10.94
CA ILE A 95 12.02 3.22 10.86
C ILE A 95 11.38 2.77 12.18
N ASN A 96 12.14 2.63 13.28
CA ASN A 96 11.64 2.18 14.58
C ASN A 96 10.56 3.11 15.18
N HIS A 97 10.58 4.38 14.77
CA HIS A 97 9.59 5.39 15.12
C HIS A 97 8.26 5.24 14.37
N ILE A 98 8.17 4.35 13.38
CA ILE A 98 6.91 4.00 12.73
C ILE A 98 6.32 2.82 13.51
N LYS A 99 5.06 2.96 13.94
CA LYS A 99 4.34 1.90 14.65
C LYS A 99 3.23 1.37 13.79
N TYR A 100 2.96 0.08 13.91
CA TYR A 100 1.86 -0.58 13.21
C TYR A 100 0.89 -1.18 14.21
N LEU A 101 -0.37 -0.78 14.11
CA LEU A 101 -1.46 -1.40 14.86
C LEU A 101 -2.29 -2.25 13.92
N TYR A 102 -2.28 -3.56 14.16
CA TYR A 102 -3.18 -4.49 13.50
C TYR A 102 -4.45 -4.72 14.33
N VAL A 103 -5.60 -4.40 13.74
CA VAL A 103 -6.92 -4.71 14.29
C VAL A 103 -7.54 -5.86 13.48
N PRO A 104 -7.56 -7.09 14.04
CA PRO A 104 -8.16 -8.23 13.36
C PRO A 104 -9.70 -8.12 13.32
N SER A 105 -10.31 -8.92 12.45
CA SER A 105 -11.76 -8.99 12.29
C SER A 105 -12.49 -9.48 13.55
N ILE A 106 -11.84 -10.28 14.39
CA ILE A 106 -12.30 -10.69 15.72
C ILE A 106 -11.37 -10.05 16.76
N ILE A 107 -11.87 -9.07 17.52
CA ILE A 107 -11.06 -8.30 18.45
C ILE A 107 -11.06 -8.95 19.83
N TYR A 108 -9.87 -9.19 20.37
CA TYR A 108 -9.69 -9.38 21.81
C TYR A 108 -9.35 -8.03 22.46
N ALA A 109 -10.37 -7.41 23.08
CA ALA A 109 -10.29 -6.03 23.56
C ALA A 109 -9.11 -5.76 24.53
N PRO A 110 -8.80 -6.62 25.51
CA PRO A 110 -7.65 -6.41 26.40
C PRO A 110 -6.32 -6.27 25.66
N LYS A 111 -6.05 -7.13 24.67
CA LYS A 111 -4.84 -7.02 23.83
C LYS A 111 -4.84 -5.70 23.08
N LEU A 112 -5.93 -5.36 22.40
CA LEU A 112 -6.00 -4.15 21.59
C LEU A 112 -5.77 -2.89 22.43
N LEU A 113 -6.35 -2.82 23.63
CA LEU A 113 -6.14 -1.69 24.55
C LEU A 113 -4.68 -1.59 25.01
N ASN A 114 -4.02 -2.72 25.30
CA ASN A 114 -2.60 -2.76 25.65
C ASN A 114 -1.68 -2.36 24.49
N ASP A 115 -2.00 -2.77 23.27
CA ASP A 115 -1.28 -2.35 22.06
C ASP A 115 -1.42 -0.83 21.86
N ILE A 116 -2.64 -0.29 21.98
CA ILE A 116 -2.91 1.15 21.86
C ILE A 116 -2.18 1.95 22.95
N LEU A 117 -2.20 1.47 24.20
CA LEU A 117 -1.47 2.10 25.30
C LEU A 117 0.02 2.15 24.99
N SER A 118 0.58 1.02 24.58
CA SER A 118 2.01 0.90 24.24
C SER A 118 2.41 1.85 23.12
N ILE A 119 1.56 2.01 22.11
CA ILE A 119 1.77 2.93 20.99
C ILE A 119 1.70 4.40 21.46
N ASN A 120 0.67 4.77 22.23
CA ASN A 120 0.49 6.15 22.67
C ASN A 120 1.58 6.61 23.63
N LEU A 121 2.13 5.70 24.44
CA LEU A 121 3.21 5.98 25.38
C LEU A 121 4.61 5.74 24.78
N ALA A 122 4.70 5.35 23.50
CA ALA A 122 5.99 5.12 22.84
C ALA A 122 6.79 6.43 22.74
N ALA A 123 7.86 6.54 23.51
CA ALA A 123 8.78 7.65 23.46
C ALA A 123 9.90 7.41 22.43
N LYS A 124 10.41 8.49 21.83
CA LYS A 124 11.67 8.41 21.09
C LYS A 124 12.81 8.17 22.08
N THR A 125 13.64 7.17 21.80
CA THR A 125 14.83 6.88 22.60
C THR A 125 15.77 8.07 22.58
N SER A 126 16.10 8.59 23.76
CA SER A 126 17.00 9.73 23.91
C SER A 126 18.43 9.38 23.49
N ASN A 127 19.23 10.37 23.07
CA ASN A 127 20.64 10.15 22.76
C ASN A 127 21.42 9.55 23.93
N ILE A 128 21.03 9.87 25.17
CA ILE A 128 21.64 9.33 26.40
C ILE A 128 21.34 7.83 26.53
N GLU A 129 20.09 7.42 26.32
CA GLU A 129 19.71 6.00 26.33
C GLU A 129 20.38 5.22 25.22
N GLN A 130 20.42 5.77 24.00
CA GLN A 130 21.16 5.15 22.89
C GLN A 130 22.63 4.97 23.26
N THR A 131 23.28 5.99 23.84
CA THR A 131 24.67 5.88 24.30
C THR A 131 24.84 4.80 25.36
N LYS A 132 23.88 4.64 26.29
CA LYS A 132 23.91 3.56 27.28
C LYS A 132 23.79 2.19 26.63
N ILE A 133 22.93 2.04 25.61
CA ILE A 133 22.77 0.80 24.85
C ILE A 133 24.07 0.47 24.11
N PHE A 134 24.69 1.43 23.44
CA PHE A 134 25.97 1.23 22.76
C PHE A 134 27.10 0.85 23.73
N LYS A 135 27.11 1.41 24.95
CA LYS A 135 28.04 0.96 26.00
C LYS A 135 27.82 -0.48 26.45
N VAL A 136 26.61 -1.04 26.28
CA VAL A 136 26.39 -2.48 26.53
C VAL A 136 27.15 -3.33 25.52
N PHE A 137 27.30 -2.86 24.27
CA PHE A 137 28.09 -3.56 23.27
C PHE A 137 29.57 -3.61 23.66
N ASP A 138 30.10 -2.53 24.23
CA ASP A 138 31.47 -2.50 24.76
C ASP A 138 31.72 -3.58 25.83
N TYR A 139 30.70 -3.98 26.59
CA TYR A 139 30.81 -5.08 27.57
C TYR A 139 30.78 -6.47 26.94
N LEU A 140 30.16 -6.62 25.76
CA LEU A 140 30.02 -7.93 25.11
C LEU A 140 31.33 -8.40 24.47
N ASP A 141 32.16 -7.47 24.00
CA ASP A 141 33.43 -7.77 23.32
C ASP A 141 34.68 -7.19 24.02
N GLY A 142 34.49 -6.39 25.08
CA GLY A 142 35.56 -5.78 25.87
C GLY A 142 36.28 -4.62 25.18
N LYS A 143 35.76 -4.11 24.05
CA LYS A 143 36.33 -2.97 23.32
C LYS A 143 35.45 -1.73 23.51
N VAL A 144 36.05 -0.66 24.02
CA VAL A 144 35.35 0.62 24.18
C VAL A 144 35.09 1.25 22.81
N GLY A 145 33.82 1.60 22.56
CA GLY A 145 33.37 2.24 21.33
C GLY A 145 33.20 1.28 20.16
N ASN A 146 32.85 0.01 20.39
CA ASN A 146 32.61 -0.90 19.26
C ASN A 146 31.29 -0.56 18.55
N ASP A 147 31.38 -0.31 17.25
CA ASP A 147 30.26 -0.01 16.36
C ASP A 147 29.83 -1.23 15.49
N HIS A 148 30.42 -2.41 15.72
CA HIS A 148 30.08 -3.64 14.98
C HIS A 148 28.61 -4.05 15.11
N TYR A 149 27.99 -3.76 16.26
CA TYR A 149 26.61 -4.12 16.52
C TYR A 149 25.70 -2.91 16.30
N GLY A 150 24.92 -2.96 15.23
CA GLY A 150 23.87 -1.99 14.97
C GLY A 150 22.65 -2.26 15.84
N LEU A 151 22.08 -1.21 16.42
CA LEU A 151 20.76 -1.31 17.04
C LEU A 151 19.73 -1.65 15.95
N PHE A 152 18.95 -2.71 16.17
CA PHE A 152 17.97 -3.17 15.17
C PHE A 152 16.57 -2.63 15.43
N LYS A 153 16.09 -2.72 16.69
CA LYS A 153 14.75 -2.31 17.11
C LYS A 153 14.76 -1.93 18.59
N ILE A 154 13.89 -0.98 18.98
CA ILE A 154 13.55 -0.72 20.38
C ILE A 154 12.03 -0.71 20.51
N GLU A 155 11.54 -1.50 21.46
CA GLU A 155 10.13 -1.58 21.80
C GLU A 155 9.91 -1.25 23.27
N THR A 156 8.83 -0.53 23.52
CA THR A 156 8.34 -0.26 24.86
C THR A 156 6.94 -0.83 24.94
N ARG A 157 6.71 -1.69 25.94
CA ARG A 157 5.44 -2.37 26.15
C ARG A 157 4.89 -1.94 27.51
N TYR A 158 3.66 -1.44 27.48
CA TYR A 158 2.88 -1.11 28.67
C TYR A 158 1.67 -2.03 28.69
N GLU A 159 1.42 -2.65 29.85
CA GLU A 159 0.31 -3.57 30.03
C GLU A 159 -0.56 -3.08 31.18
N ILE A 160 -1.85 -3.00 30.90
CA ILE A 160 -2.91 -2.87 31.87
C ILE A 160 -3.41 -4.28 32.16
N ASP A 161 -3.54 -4.59 33.45
CA ASP A 161 -4.21 -5.78 33.91
C ASP A 161 -5.73 -5.61 33.79
N VAL A 162 -6.31 -6.27 32.79
CA VAL A 162 -7.76 -6.21 32.49
C VAL A 162 -8.41 -7.49 33.00
N ASN A 163 -8.97 -7.41 34.20
CA ASN A 163 -9.55 -8.55 34.92
C ASN A 163 -11.05 -8.78 34.64
N SER A 164 -11.59 -8.24 33.55
CA SER A 164 -13.01 -8.33 33.20
C SER A 164 -13.22 -8.44 31.70
N ASP A 165 -14.28 -9.14 31.29
CA ASP A 165 -14.73 -9.11 29.91
C ASP A 165 -15.13 -7.68 29.54
N ILE A 166 -14.41 -7.13 28.55
CA ILE A 166 -14.68 -5.82 27.98
C ILE A 166 -15.49 -6.05 26.70
N ASP A 167 -16.78 -5.77 26.77
CA ASP A 167 -17.66 -5.75 25.60
C ASP A 167 -17.81 -4.30 25.12
N LEU A 168 -17.23 -3.99 23.97
CA LEU A 168 -17.24 -2.64 23.37
C LEU A 168 -18.08 -2.65 22.10
N SER A 169 -18.93 -1.65 21.98
CA SER A 169 -19.68 -1.38 20.76
C SER A 169 -18.76 -0.89 19.62
N LYS A 170 -19.27 -0.97 18.38
CA LYS A 170 -18.55 -0.44 17.21
C LYS A 170 -18.21 1.05 17.34
N GLN A 171 -19.07 1.82 18.00
CA GLN A 171 -18.86 3.25 18.20
C GLN A 171 -17.78 3.55 19.24
N GLU A 172 -17.68 2.71 20.28
CA GLU A 172 -16.60 2.79 21.25
C GLU A 172 -15.26 2.42 20.63
N PHE A 173 -15.18 1.31 19.88
CA PHE A 173 -13.96 0.97 19.13
C PHE A 173 -13.54 2.06 18.16
N THR A 174 -14.50 2.63 17.41
CA THR A 174 -14.26 3.76 16.52
C THR A 174 -13.68 4.96 17.26
N THR A 175 -14.22 5.28 18.44
CA THR A 175 -13.77 6.40 19.26
C THR A 175 -12.37 6.17 19.80
N ILE A 176 -12.11 4.96 20.31
CA ILE A 176 -10.79 4.55 20.83
C ILE A 176 -9.72 4.65 19.75
N ILE A 177 -9.96 4.03 18.57
CA ILE A 177 -9.01 4.07 17.45
C ILE A 177 -8.79 5.50 16.95
N SER A 178 -9.84 6.30 16.86
CA SER A 178 -9.74 7.69 16.40
C SER A 178 -9.07 8.65 17.41
N ASN A 179 -8.81 8.18 18.64
CA ASN A 179 -8.15 8.96 19.68
C ASN A 179 -6.67 8.60 19.83
N ILE A 180 -6.12 7.70 19.00
CA ILE A 180 -4.69 7.39 19.03
C ILE A 180 -3.93 8.61 18.50
N THR A 181 -2.98 9.11 19.30
CA THR A 181 -2.28 10.38 19.02
C THR A 181 -0.88 10.19 18.44
N TYR A 182 -0.47 8.95 18.20
CA TYR A 182 0.89 8.66 17.74
C TYR A 182 1.10 9.10 16.28
N PRO A 183 2.00 10.08 15.99
CA PRO A 183 2.04 10.77 14.70
C PRO A 183 2.39 9.89 13.49
N THR A 184 3.14 8.81 13.70
CA THR A 184 3.65 7.92 12.65
C THR A 184 3.06 6.52 12.76
N LEU A 185 1.77 6.46 13.15
CA LEU A 185 1.00 5.22 13.22
C LEU A 185 0.47 4.79 11.86
N ILE A 186 0.83 3.58 11.46
CA ILE A 186 0.16 2.85 10.39
C ILE A 186 -0.92 1.97 11.02
N LEU A 187 -2.16 2.08 10.52
CA LEU A 187 -3.30 1.34 11.03
C LEU A 187 -3.78 0.32 10.00
N GLY A 188 -3.70 -0.96 10.36
CA GLY A 188 -4.26 -2.07 9.60
C GLY A 188 -5.59 -2.51 10.21
N ILE A 189 -6.70 -2.42 9.48
CA ILE A 189 -8.02 -2.89 9.96
C ILE A 189 -8.52 -3.98 9.04
N ASP A 190 -8.74 -5.18 9.58
CA ASP A 190 -9.37 -6.27 8.84
C ASP A 190 -10.89 -6.26 9.01
N SER A 191 -11.61 -6.33 7.89
CA SER A 191 -13.08 -6.36 7.81
C SER A 191 -13.71 -5.24 8.64
N PHE A 192 -13.48 -3.99 8.22
CA PHE A 192 -13.89 -2.77 8.93
C PHE A 192 -15.32 -2.83 9.49
N GLU A 193 -16.25 -3.30 8.67
CA GLU A 193 -17.67 -3.46 8.95
C GLU A 193 -17.96 -4.27 10.22
N ASN A 194 -17.08 -5.18 10.63
CA ASN A 194 -17.32 -6.05 11.78
C ASN A 194 -17.23 -5.29 13.10
N ASN A 195 -16.32 -4.31 13.20
CA ASN A 195 -15.95 -3.70 14.48
C ASN A 195 -16.08 -2.18 14.51
N PHE A 196 -16.32 -1.52 13.38
CA PHE A 196 -16.30 -0.07 13.28
C PHE A 196 -17.58 0.51 12.69
N SER A 197 -17.91 1.73 13.12
CA SER A 197 -19.02 2.49 12.56
C SER A 197 -18.57 3.19 11.27
N LEU A 198 -19.44 3.17 10.25
CA LEU A 198 -19.23 3.87 8.99
C LEU A 198 -18.99 5.37 9.17
N ASP A 199 -19.64 5.99 10.16
CA ASP A 199 -19.49 7.42 10.43
C ASP A 199 -18.09 7.77 10.96
N GLY A 200 -17.37 6.78 11.48
CA GLY A 200 -15.98 6.89 11.92
C GLY A 200 -14.93 6.79 10.83
N LEU A 201 -15.30 6.29 9.64
CA LEU A 201 -14.35 5.94 8.57
C LEU A 201 -13.50 7.15 8.15
N LYS A 202 -14.14 8.30 7.95
CA LYS A 202 -13.46 9.56 7.62
C LYS A 202 -12.52 10.01 8.73
N ARG A 203 -12.98 9.96 9.98
CA ARG A 203 -12.17 10.33 11.14
C ARG A 203 -10.92 9.44 11.28
N ILE A 204 -11.05 8.13 11.09
CA ILE A 204 -9.93 7.19 11.16
C ILE A 204 -8.89 7.48 10.06
N THR A 205 -9.35 7.81 8.85
CA THR A 205 -8.49 8.00 7.67
C THR A 205 -7.83 9.38 7.58
N GLU A 206 -8.40 10.42 8.21
CA GLU A 206 -7.85 11.78 8.19
C GLU A 206 -6.60 11.93 9.07
N TYR A 207 -6.66 11.44 10.31
CA TYR A 207 -5.64 11.70 11.34
C TYR A 207 -4.53 10.65 11.41
N THR A 208 -4.74 9.47 10.83
CA THR A 208 -3.73 8.41 10.83
C THR A 208 -2.67 8.67 9.76
N TYR A 209 -1.41 8.35 10.07
CA TYR A 209 -0.29 8.52 9.12
C TYR A 209 -0.51 7.70 7.84
N GLN A 210 -1.00 6.48 7.98
CA GLN A 210 -1.42 5.63 6.88
C GLN A 210 -2.49 4.62 7.34
N THR A 211 -3.53 4.40 6.54
CA THR A 211 -4.52 3.36 6.78
C THR A 211 -4.50 2.31 5.68
N ILE A 212 -4.60 1.05 6.10
CA ILE A 212 -4.76 -0.11 5.22
C ILE A 212 -5.95 -0.89 5.77
N ILE A 213 -7.08 -0.77 5.07
CA ILE A 213 -8.36 -1.32 5.52
C ILE A 213 -8.77 -2.41 4.57
N THR A 214 -9.43 -3.45 5.06
CA THR A 214 -10.10 -4.44 4.22
C THR A 214 -11.60 -4.38 4.48
N SER A 215 -12.39 -4.57 3.43
CA SER A 215 -13.84 -4.66 3.55
C SER A 215 -14.44 -5.48 2.42
N LYS A 216 -15.66 -5.97 2.65
CA LYS A 216 -16.53 -6.52 1.60
C LYS A 216 -17.87 -5.79 1.51
N GLU A 217 -18.08 -4.76 2.32
CA GLU A 217 -19.38 -4.10 2.40
C GLU A 217 -19.49 -2.94 1.43
N LYS A 218 -20.61 -2.92 0.69
CA LYS A 218 -20.94 -1.84 -0.27
C LYS A 218 -20.89 -0.46 0.38
N ASP A 219 -21.40 -0.36 1.60
CA ASP A 219 -21.50 0.91 2.32
C ASP A 219 -20.13 1.46 2.75
N VAL A 220 -19.16 0.59 3.03
CA VAL A 220 -17.78 1.01 3.34
C VAL A 220 -17.11 1.53 2.08
N VAL A 221 -17.17 0.78 0.98
CA VAL A 221 -16.56 1.15 -0.30
C VAL A 221 -17.15 2.42 -0.89
N SER A 222 -18.46 2.62 -0.68
CA SER A 222 -19.14 3.80 -1.20
C SER A 222 -18.80 5.07 -0.45
N ARG A 223 -18.56 5.00 0.86
CA ARG A 223 -18.15 6.13 1.71
C ARG A 223 -16.64 6.31 1.80
N TYR A 224 -15.84 5.45 1.15
CA TYR A 224 -14.38 5.57 1.17
C TYR A 224 -13.92 6.58 0.13
N ASP A 225 -13.48 7.75 0.61
CA ASP A 225 -13.06 8.87 -0.24
C ASP A 225 -11.72 8.62 -0.97
N TYR A 226 -10.94 7.66 -0.49
CA TYR A 226 -9.56 7.42 -0.95
C TYR A 226 -9.44 6.20 -1.88
N SER A 227 -8.22 5.70 -2.05
CA SER A 227 -7.88 4.64 -3.00
C SER A 227 -8.52 3.31 -2.60
N VAL A 228 -9.26 2.71 -3.54
CA VAL A 228 -9.85 1.38 -3.41
C VAL A 228 -9.12 0.45 -4.36
N GLN A 229 -8.50 -0.59 -3.83
CA GLN A 229 -7.76 -1.57 -4.60
C GLN A 229 -8.44 -2.94 -4.51
N ALA A 230 -8.84 -3.47 -5.66
CA ALA A 230 -9.25 -4.86 -5.73
C ALA A 230 -8.02 -5.77 -5.77
N LEU A 231 -8.02 -6.81 -4.93
CA LEU A 231 -7.04 -7.89 -5.03
C LEU A 231 -7.63 -9.05 -5.81
N TYR A 232 -6.93 -9.39 -6.89
CA TYR A 232 -7.27 -10.44 -7.83
C TYR A 232 -6.40 -11.68 -7.58
N LYS A 233 -7.02 -12.85 -7.64
CA LYS A 233 -6.44 -14.17 -7.94
C LYS A 233 -6.79 -14.51 -9.39
N ASP A 234 -6.38 -15.68 -9.88
CA ASP A 234 -6.52 -16.02 -11.30
C ASP A 234 -7.99 -16.21 -11.81
N ASP A 235 -9.01 -15.99 -10.97
CA ASP A 235 -10.44 -16.20 -11.30
C ASP A 235 -11.19 -14.87 -11.49
N ILE A 236 -10.97 -14.26 -12.67
CA ILE A 236 -11.48 -12.95 -13.08
C ILE A 236 -13.02 -12.84 -12.91
N THR A 237 -13.76 -13.93 -13.09
CA THR A 237 -15.23 -13.92 -13.05
C THR A 237 -15.76 -13.64 -11.64
N LYS A 238 -15.27 -14.39 -10.63
CA LYS A 238 -15.66 -14.18 -9.22
C LYS A 238 -15.22 -12.83 -8.68
N GLU A 239 -14.15 -12.29 -9.26
CA GLU A 239 -13.58 -11.02 -8.85
C GLU A 239 -14.35 -9.85 -9.41
N LEU A 240 -14.83 -9.95 -10.65
CA LEU A 240 -15.76 -8.98 -11.20
C LEU A 240 -17.08 -8.99 -10.45
N GLU A 241 -17.63 -10.16 -10.14
CA GLU A 241 -18.79 -10.25 -9.25
C GLU A 241 -18.52 -9.59 -7.90
N THR A 242 -17.30 -9.69 -7.35
CA THR A 242 -16.96 -9.05 -6.07
C THR A 242 -16.83 -7.53 -6.21
N ILE A 243 -16.28 -7.04 -7.31
CA ILE A 243 -16.21 -5.60 -7.60
C ILE A 243 -17.62 -5.07 -7.75
N THR A 244 -18.40 -5.64 -8.67
CA THR A 244 -19.72 -5.15 -9.01
C THR A 244 -20.72 -5.30 -7.86
N SER A 245 -20.67 -6.42 -7.13
CA SER A 245 -21.47 -6.61 -5.92
C SER A 245 -21.09 -5.67 -4.78
N VAL A 246 -19.95 -5.00 -4.80
CA VAL A 246 -19.55 -4.06 -3.74
C VAL A 246 -19.72 -2.60 -4.19
N PHE A 247 -19.72 -2.32 -5.48
CA PHE A 247 -20.08 -0.99 -5.96
C PHE A 247 -21.61 -0.82 -6.00
N ASN A 248 -22.09 0.38 -5.68
CA ASN A 248 -23.49 0.75 -5.83
C ASN A 248 -23.69 1.45 -7.18
N ALA A 249 -24.56 0.97 -8.06
CA ALA A 249 -24.85 1.59 -9.35
C ALA A 249 -25.37 3.04 -9.25
N LYS A 250 -25.84 3.46 -8.07
CA LYS A 250 -26.17 4.87 -7.77
C LYS A 250 -24.95 5.75 -7.49
N HIS A 251 -23.72 5.25 -7.66
CA HIS A 251 -22.51 6.02 -7.41
C HIS A 251 -22.39 7.21 -8.36
N GLU A 252 -22.07 8.37 -7.78
CA GLU A 252 -21.76 9.60 -8.52
C GLU A 252 -20.42 9.54 -9.26
N LYS A 253 -19.51 8.62 -8.88
CA LYS A 253 -18.17 8.53 -9.49
C LYS A 253 -18.16 7.70 -10.77
N LYS A 254 -17.60 8.23 -11.83
CA LYS A 254 -17.30 7.52 -13.08
C LYS A 254 -16.12 6.57 -12.91
N LEU A 255 -16.20 5.35 -13.44
CA LEU A 255 -15.12 4.37 -13.32
C LEU A 255 -14.10 4.56 -14.46
N LEU A 256 -12.86 4.92 -14.13
CA LEU A 256 -11.75 5.03 -15.08
C LEU A 256 -10.97 3.71 -15.12
N LEU A 257 -11.14 2.94 -16.18
CA LEU A 257 -10.49 1.65 -16.37
C LEU A 257 -9.11 1.84 -17.01
N VAL A 258 -8.09 1.22 -16.44
CA VAL A 258 -6.68 1.33 -16.85
C VAL A 258 -6.04 -0.07 -16.94
N GLU A 259 -4.95 -0.21 -17.69
CA GLU A 259 -4.36 -1.53 -17.96
C GLU A 259 -3.77 -2.20 -16.71
N GLY A 260 -2.85 -1.52 -16.04
CA GLY A 260 -2.01 -2.10 -15.01
C GLY A 260 -2.25 -1.53 -13.62
N LYS A 261 -1.93 -2.34 -12.60
CA LYS A 261 -1.93 -1.91 -11.19
C LYS A 261 -0.98 -0.74 -10.90
N TYR A 262 0.07 -0.55 -11.70
CA TYR A 262 1.03 0.54 -11.52
C TYR A 262 0.55 1.85 -12.17
N ASP A 263 -0.36 1.76 -13.14
CA ASP A 263 -0.90 2.89 -13.89
C ASP A 263 -1.90 3.66 -13.03
N VAL A 264 -2.58 2.96 -12.10
CA VAL A 264 -3.50 3.54 -11.12
C VAL A 264 -2.93 4.79 -10.46
N ALA A 265 -1.67 4.71 -10.02
CA ALA A 265 -0.99 5.82 -9.35
C ALA A 265 -0.83 7.07 -10.22
N TRP A 266 -0.59 6.89 -11.52
CA TRP A 266 -0.46 7.97 -12.48
C TRP A 266 -1.80 8.67 -12.67
N PHE A 267 -2.84 7.90 -12.94
CA PHE A 267 -4.19 8.43 -13.16
C PHE A 267 -4.81 9.02 -11.89
N GLU A 268 -4.67 8.39 -10.73
CA GLU A 268 -5.12 8.96 -9.45
C GLU A 268 -4.47 10.32 -9.21
N LYS A 269 -3.15 10.43 -9.43
CA LYS A 269 -2.44 11.71 -9.27
C LYS A 269 -2.88 12.75 -10.30
N ALA A 270 -3.02 12.38 -11.58
CA ALA A 270 -3.53 13.29 -12.60
C ALA A 270 -4.93 13.82 -12.26
N LEU A 271 -5.83 12.96 -11.79
CA LEU A 271 -7.16 13.36 -11.35
C LEU A 271 -7.13 14.30 -10.13
N ILE A 272 -6.17 14.13 -9.22
CA ILE A 272 -5.96 15.07 -8.10
C ILE A 272 -5.56 16.45 -8.63
N GLU A 273 -4.56 16.51 -9.51
CA GLU A 273 -4.07 17.77 -10.08
C GLU A 273 -5.15 18.48 -10.92
N LEU A 274 -6.06 17.72 -11.53
CA LEU A 274 -7.18 18.25 -12.30
C LEU A 274 -8.41 18.62 -11.44
N GLY A 275 -8.40 18.34 -10.13
CA GLY A 275 -9.56 18.57 -9.26
C GLY A 275 -10.71 17.56 -9.44
N GLU A 276 -10.47 16.46 -10.16
CA GLU A 276 -11.47 15.48 -10.61
C GLU A 276 -11.42 14.15 -9.82
N PHE A 277 -10.54 14.02 -8.83
CA PHE A 277 -10.41 12.79 -8.03
C PHE A 277 -11.71 12.36 -7.33
N ASN A 278 -12.58 13.31 -7.02
CA ASN A 278 -13.89 13.02 -6.43
C ASN A 278 -14.94 12.56 -7.46
N ASN A 279 -14.72 12.80 -8.74
CA ASN A 279 -15.65 12.44 -9.81
C ASN A 279 -15.29 11.10 -10.48
N TYR A 280 -14.07 10.61 -10.25
CA TYR A 280 -13.58 9.38 -10.87
C TYR A 280 -13.09 8.35 -9.85
N ARG A 281 -13.17 7.06 -10.21
CA ARG A 281 -12.52 5.96 -9.48
C ARG A 281 -11.73 5.12 -10.46
N VAL A 282 -10.42 5.00 -10.22
CA VAL A 282 -9.51 4.28 -11.12
C VAL A 282 -9.51 2.79 -10.81
N ILE A 283 -9.72 1.94 -11.82
CA ILE A 283 -9.79 0.49 -11.70
C ILE A 283 -8.74 -0.16 -12.62
N PRO A 284 -7.76 -0.90 -12.09
CA PRO A 284 -6.83 -1.66 -12.92
C PRO A 284 -7.48 -2.95 -13.44
N CYS A 285 -7.37 -3.21 -14.73
CA CYS A 285 -8.00 -4.37 -15.39
C CYS A 285 -7.07 -5.58 -15.58
N GLY A 286 -5.78 -5.45 -15.30
CA GLY A 286 -4.82 -6.56 -15.45
C GLY A 286 -4.40 -6.81 -16.90
N GLY A 287 -4.37 -5.77 -17.73
CA GLY A 287 -3.95 -5.77 -19.13
C GLY A 287 -5.10 -5.49 -20.11
N VAL A 288 -4.74 -5.05 -21.32
CA VAL A 288 -5.70 -4.63 -22.36
C VAL A 288 -6.74 -5.70 -22.72
N GLY A 289 -6.34 -6.99 -22.74
CA GLY A 289 -7.24 -8.08 -23.10
C GLY A 289 -8.42 -8.29 -22.14
N ASN A 290 -8.29 -7.81 -20.89
CA ASN A 290 -9.34 -7.93 -19.88
C ASN A 290 -10.24 -6.70 -19.81
N ILE A 291 -9.77 -5.55 -20.29
CA ILE A 291 -10.48 -4.26 -20.18
C ILE A 291 -11.88 -4.35 -20.78
N GLN A 292 -12.02 -4.92 -21.98
CA GLN A 292 -13.32 -5.02 -22.64
C GLN A 292 -14.32 -5.82 -21.80
N TYR A 293 -13.90 -6.97 -21.29
CA TYR A 293 -14.75 -7.82 -20.46
C TYR A 293 -15.16 -7.10 -19.17
N VAL A 294 -14.21 -6.45 -18.48
CA VAL A 294 -14.47 -5.67 -17.26
C VAL A 294 -15.46 -4.54 -17.55
N LYS A 295 -15.26 -3.78 -18.64
CA LYS A 295 -16.14 -2.70 -19.07
C LYS A 295 -17.57 -3.20 -19.29
N GLU A 296 -17.74 -4.27 -20.07
CA GLU A 296 -19.06 -4.81 -20.38
C GLU A 296 -19.82 -5.28 -19.12
N GLN A 297 -19.13 -5.86 -18.14
CA GLN A 297 -19.77 -6.26 -16.88
C GLN A 297 -20.19 -5.04 -16.05
N LEU A 298 -19.32 -4.03 -15.93
CA LEU A 298 -19.63 -2.81 -15.18
C LEU A 298 -20.78 -2.03 -15.81
N GLU A 299 -20.81 -1.91 -17.14
CA GLU A 299 -21.89 -1.23 -17.85
C GLU A 299 -23.23 -1.98 -17.74
N LYS A 300 -23.21 -3.32 -17.73
CA LYS A 300 -24.43 -4.14 -17.46
C LYS A 300 -25.00 -3.89 -16.08
N GLU A 301 -24.15 -3.62 -15.10
CA GLU A 301 -24.57 -3.26 -13.75
C GLU A 301 -24.91 -1.78 -13.58
N GLY A 302 -24.86 -0.99 -14.67
CA GLY A 302 -25.29 0.39 -14.71
C GLY A 302 -24.21 1.42 -14.31
N PHE A 303 -22.94 1.02 -14.24
CA PHE A 303 -21.83 1.95 -14.00
C PHE A 303 -21.45 2.72 -15.26
N ASP A 304 -21.20 4.02 -15.12
CA ASP A 304 -20.58 4.82 -16.17
C ASP A 304 -19.06 4.59 -16.17
N THR A 305 -18.50 4.28 -17.34
CA THR A 305 -17.08 3.93 -17.49
C THR A 305 -16.37 4.83 -18.51
N VAL A 306 -15.11 5.17 -18.24
CA VAL A 306 -14.13 5.64 -19.24
C VAL A 306 -13.00 4.62 -19.26
N VAL A 307 -12.41 4.40 -20.43
CA VAL A 307 -11.21 3.61 -20.55
C VAL A 307 -10.10 4.48 -21.14
N ILE A 308 -8.90 4.36 -20.59
CA ILE A 308 -7.66 4.95 -21.13
C ILE A 308 -6.58 3.85 -21.10
N THR A 309 -5.92 3.64 -22.22
CA THR A 309 -4.91 2.58 -22.43
C THR A 309 -3.53 3.15 -22.76
N ASP A 310 -2.50 2.31 -22.70
CA ASP A 310 -1.17 2.61 -23.22
C ASP A 310 -1.24 2.87 -24.75
N GLY A 311 -0.29 3.66 -25.26
CA GLY A 311 -0.26 4.07 -26.67
C GLY A 311 0.15 2.97 -27.66
N ASP A 312 0.58 1.80 -27.17
CA ASP A 312 0.81 0.62 -28.00
C ASP A 312 -0.49 -0.09 -28.40
N THR A 313 -1.64 0.45 -27.99
CA THR A 313 -2.99 -0.01 -28.36
C THR A 313 -3.68 0.98 -29.30
N THR A 314 -4.70 0.53 -30.03
CA THR A 314 -5.52 1.39 -30.91
C THR A 314 -6.95 1.55 -30.42
N GLU A 315 -7.28 0.90 -29.31
CA GLU A 315 -8.61 0.88 -28.73
C GLU A 315 -8.66 1.81 -27.50
N TYR A 316 -9.85 2.26 -27.13
CA TYR A 316 -10.10 2.83 -25.79
C TYR A 316 -9.27 4.07 -25.37
N ASN A 317 -9.28 5.12 -26.18
CA ASN A 317 -8.57 6.39 -25.90
C ASN A 317 -7.09 6.16 -25.53
N PRO A 318 -6.27 5.68 -26.48
CA PRO A 318 -4.87 5.38 -26.21
C PRO A 318 -4.08 6.64 -25.90
N LEU A 319 -3.14 6.54 -24.96
CA LEU A 319 -2.14 7.56 -24.71
C LEU A 319 -1.23 7.76 -25.94
N ARG A 320 -0.59 8.93 -26.04
CA ARG A 320 0.32 9.27 -27.14
C ARG A 320 1.62 8.50 -27.09
N ARG A 321 2.09 8.13 -25.89
CA ARG A 321 3.33 7.36 -25.72
C ARG A 321 3.01 5.87 -25.59
N ASP A 322 3.85 5.02 -26.20
CA ASP A 322 3.67 3.55 -26.25
C ASP A 322 3.36 2.93 -24.88
N VAL A 323 3.91 3.49 -23.79
CA VAL A 323 3.57 3.12 -22.42
C VAL A 323 3.63 4.33 -21.51
N ILE A 324 2.81 4.31 -20.46
CA ILE A 324 2.72 5.40 -19.47
C ILE A 324 4.07 5.76 -18.81
N GLU A 325 4.97 4.79 -18.64
CA GLU A 325 6.28 5.05 -18.03
C GLU A 325 7.15 6.01 -18.86
N LEU A 326 6.86 6.17 -20.14
CA LEU A 326 7.57 7.09 -21.00
C LEU A 326 7.29 8.55 -20.64
N TYR A 327 6.24 8.89 -19.89
CA TYR A 327 6.01 10.27 -19.42
C TYR A 327 6.91 10.67 -18.25
N ALA A 328 7.72 9.77 -17.72
CA ALA A 328 8.62 10.08 -16.61
C ALA A 328 9.79 10.99 -17.02
N ASP A 329 10.26 11.78 -16.04
CA ASP A 329 11.44 12.62 -16.22
C ASP A 329 12.70 11.78 -16.52
N VAL A 330 13.43 12.17 -17.57
CA VAL A 330 14.57 11.40 -18.09
C VAL A 330 15.74 11.44 -17.10
N ASP A 331 15.93 12.56 -16.40
CA ASP A 331 17.02 12.72 -15.42
C ASP A 331 16.78 11.86 -14.19
N TYR A 332 15.53 11.80 -13.72
CA TYR A 332 15.12 10.87 -12.67
C TYR A 332 15.41 9.41 -13.08
N ILE A 333 15.01 9.00 -14.29
CA ILE A 333 15.25 7.64 -14.79
C ILE A 333 16.76 7.33 -14.86
N ASN A 334 17.54 8.24 -15.43
CA ASN A 334 19.00 8.11 -15.54
C ASN A 334 19.65 7.90 -14.18
N ARG A 335 19.35 8.79 -13.23
CA ARG A 335 19.87 8.72 -11.85
C ARG A 335 19.42 7.46 -11.12
N ARG A 336 18.12 7.12 -11.19
CA ARG A 336 17.53 6.06 -10.37
C ARG A 336 17.93 4.66 -10.81
N PHE A 337 18.14 4.46 -12.11
CA PHE A 337 18.46 3.17 -12.69
C PHE A 337 19.88 3.07 -13.26
N ASN A 338 20.69 4.12 -13.11
CA ASN A 338 22.02 4.22 -13.68
C ASN A 338 21.99 3.96 -15.21
N THR A 339 21.10 4.69 -15.88
CA THR A 339 20.93 4.67 -17.34
C THR A 339 21.41 5.99 -17.95
N ASN A 340 21.60 6.02 -19.26
CA ASN A 340 22.18 7.15 -20.00
C ASN A 340 21.32 7.53 -21.21
N PHE A 341 20.05 7.85 -20.97
CA PHE A 341 19.15 8.38 -21.99
C PHE A 341 19.45 9.86 -22.21
N ASN A 342 19.77 10.24 -23.45
CA ASN A 342 19.86 11.67 -23.82
C ASN A 342 18.45 12.27 -24.01
N LEU A 343 17.54 11.45 -24.52
CA LEU A 343 16.12 11.74 -24.68
C LEU A 343 15.36 10.46 -24.34
N ILE A 344 14.15 10.59 -23.83
CA ILE A 344 13.33 9.43 -23.53
C ILE A 344 12.97 8.72 -24.85
N PRO A 345 13.11 7.39 -24.94
CA PRO A 345 12.75 6.64 -26.14
C PRO A 345 11.27 6.79 -26.47
N THR A 346 10.93 6.66 -27.74
CA THR A 346 9.54 6.67 -28.20
C THR A 346 8.86 5.31 -28.05
N ASN A 347 9.63 4.20 -28.01
CA ASN A 347 9.09 2.84 -28.01
C ASN A 347 9.36 2.06 -26.71
N LYS A 348 8.33 1.36 -26.23
CA LYS A 348 8.33 0.46 -25.05
C LYS A 348 9.53 -0.49 -24.99
N ARG A 349 9.79 -1.21 -26.07
CA ARG A 349 10.86 -2.22 -26.13
C ARG A 349 12.24 -1.59 -25.99
N THR A 350 12.46 -0.44 -26.62
CA THR A 350 13.73 0.29 -26.54
C THR A 350 13.95 0.84 -25.13
N PHE A 351 12.89 1.33 -24.49
CA PHE A 351 12.91 1.80 -23.12
C PHE A 351 13.27 0.68 -22.14
N PHE A 352 12.49 -0.40 -22.09
CA PHE A 352 12.70 -1.46 -21.10
C PHE A 352 14.02 -2.23 -21.28
N LYS A 353 14.52 -2.37 -22.51
CA LYS A 353 15.79 -3.05 -22.81
C LYS A 353 17.04 -2.38 -22.18
N LYS A 354 16.94 -1.10 -21.77
CA LYS A 354 18.07 -0.36 -21.19
C LYS A 354 18.26 -0.63 -19.69
N PHE A 355 17.27 -1.22 -19.03
CA PHE A 355 17.34 -1.50 -17.60
C PHE A 355 17.98 -2.85 -17.32
N LYS A 356 18.77 -2.92 -16.25
CA LYS A 356 19.36 -4.18 -15.74
C LYS A 356 18.45 -4.91 -14.75
N VAL A 357 17.27 -4.35 -14.48
CA VAL A 357 16.25 -4.88 -13.57
C VAL A 357 15.03 -5.28 -14.37
N LYS A 358 14.16 -6.09 -13.76
CA LYS A 358 12.90 -6.51 -14.40
C LYS A 358 11.99 -5.31 -14.64
N ASP A 359 11.21 -5.35 -15.72
CA ASP A 359 10.25 -4.30 -16.09
C ASP A 359 9.30 -3.96 -14.94
N ASP A 360 8.78 -4.96 -14.22
CA ASP A 360 7.92 -4.76 -13.04
C ASP A 360 8.56 -3.85 -11.96
N VAL A 361 9.88 -3.92 -11.78
CA VAL A 361 10.62 -3.06 -10.85
C VAL A 361 10.66 -1.63 -11.39
N VAL A 362 10.86 -1.45 -12.70
CA VAL A 362 10.86 -0.14 -13.36
C VAL A 362 9.48 0.49 -13.23
N LYS A 363 8.42 -0.23 -13.60
CA LYS A 363 7.03 0.21 -13.49
C LYS A 363 6.66 0.65 -12.07
N LYS A 364 7.03 -0.15 -11.07
CA LYS A 364 6.82 0.17 -9.64
C LYS A 364 7.47 1.49 -9.22
N VAL A 365 8.74 1.66 -9.57
CA VAL A 365 9.51 2.85 -9.17
C VAL A 365 8.93 4.10 -9.87
N LEU A 366 8.61 4.01 -11.16
CA LEU A 366 8.04 5.12 -11.91
C LEU A 366 6.60 5.46 -11.51
N SER A 367 5.81 4.46 -11.12
CA SER A 367 4.50 4.65 -10.47
C SER A 367 4.63 5.47 -9.17
N THR A 368 5.69 5.22 -8.39
CA THR A 368 5.97 5.99 -7.16
C THR A 368 6.43 7.41 -7.47
N TRP A 369 7.28 7.57 -8.50
CA TRP A 369 7.70 8.87 -9.01
C TRP A 369 6.49 9.71 -9.44
N ALA A 370 5.55 9.12 -10.19
CA ALA A 370 4.37 9.82 -10.68
C ALA A 370 3.53 10.42 -9.55
N LYS A 371 3.27 9.65 -8.48
CA LYS A 371 2.53 10.14 -7.29
C LYS A 371 3.13 11.40 -6.68
N LYS A 372 4.45 11.53 -6.72
CA LYS A 372 5.21 12.60 -6.06
C LYS A 372 5.47 13.81 -6.97
N ASN A 373 5.57 13.60 -8.28
CA ASN A 373 6.16 14.59 -9.19
C ASN A 373 5.23 15.08 -10.30
N LEU A 374 4.11 14.40 -10.58
CA LEU A 374 3.14 14.95 -11.53
C LEU A 374 2.48 16.21 -10.96
N ASP A 375 2.28 17.18 -11.83
CA ASP A 375 1.58 18.44 -11.58
C ASP A 375 0.63 18.76 -12.75
N GLU A 376 -0.15 19.83 -12.63
CA GLU A 376 -1.10 20.29 -13.65
C GLU A 376 -0.48 20.55 -15.05
N ASN A 377 0.83 20.80 -15.11
CA ASN A 377 1.56 21.14 -16.34
C ASN A 377 2.28 19.94 -16.97
N SER A 378 2.28 18.80 -16.29
CA SER A 378 2.92 17.58 -16.78
C SER A 378 2.23 17.09 -18.06
N ASP A 379 3.00 16.70 -19.08
CA ASP A 379 2.48 16.20 -20.37
C ASP A 379 1.37 15.16 -20.21
N PHE A 380 1.57 14.22 -19.28
CA PHE A 380 0.60 13.17 -18.97
C PHE A 380 -0.72 13.75 -18.44
N VAL A 381 -0.65 14.72 -17.53
CA VAL A 381 -1.84 15.33 -16.90
C VAL A 381 -2.62 16.15 -17.91
N LEU A 382 -1.94 16.93 -18.76
CA LEU A 382 -2.55 17.68 -19.85
C LEU A 382 -3.23 16.76 -20.86
N GLU A 383 -2.64 15.61 -21.14
CA GLU A 383 -3.21 14.62 -22.04
C GLU A 383 -4.47 13.96 -21.44
N VAL A 384 -4.41 13.54 -20.18
CA VAL A 384 -5.59 13.02 -19.45
C VAL A 384 -6.71 14.05 -19.44
N LYS A 385 -6.42 15.33 -19.20
CA LYS A 385 -7.40 16.43 -19.27
C LYS A 385 -8.09 16.49 -20.63
N SER A 386 -7.31 16.36 -21.72
CA SER A 386 -7.83 16.34 -23.08
C SER A 386 -8.71 15.11 -23.35
N ILE A 387 -8.29 13.92 -22.92
CA ILE A 387 -9.04 12.68 -23.14
C ILE A 387 -10.38 12.71 -22.39
N LEU A 388 -10.37 13.24 -21.16
CA LEU A 388 -11.58 13.38 -20.34
C LEU A 388 -12.48 14.55 -20.77
N ASN A 389 -12.08 15.34 -21.79
CA ASN A 389 -12.80 16.52 -22.27
C ASN A 389 -13.16 17.54 -21.18
N LEU A 390 -12.27 17.72 -20.20
CA LEU A 390 -12.48 18.66 -19.09
C LEU A 390 -12.28 20.09 -19.61
N LYS A 391 -13.32 20.92 -19.50
CA LYS A 391 -13.22 22.35 -19.86
C LYS A 391 -12.36 23.10 -18.84
N GLU A 392 -11.69 24.16 -19.28
CA GLU A 392 -11.09 25.12 -18.34
C GLU A 392 -12.19 25.69 -17.45
N ALA A 393 -12.09 25.45 -16.14
CA ALA A 393 -12.83 26.24 -15.17
C ALA A 393 -12.30 27.67 -15.29
N TYR A 394 -13.04 28.52 -16.00
CA TYR A 394 -12.82 29.95 -15.90
C TYR A 394 -13.05 30.31 -14.43
N HIS A 395 -11.97 30.68 -13.74
CA HIS A 395 -12.07 31.38 -12.46
C HIS A 395 -12.78 32.72 -12.74
N GLU A 396 -14.06 32.79 -12.40
CA GLU A 396 -14.76 34.06 -12.14
C GLU A 396 -14.49 34.52 -10.70
#